data_AF-A0A942AF14-F1
#
_entry.id   AF-A0A942AF14-F1
#
_cell.length_a   1.000
_cell.length_b   1.000
_cell.length_c   1.000
_cell.angle_alpha   90.00
_cell.angle_beta   90.00
_cell.angle_gamma   90.00
#
_symmetry.space_group_name_H-M   'P 1'
#
loop_
_entity.id
_entity.type
_entity.pdbx_description
1 polymer ?
#
loop_
_entity_poly.entity_id
_entity_poly.type
_entity_poly.pdbx_seq_one_letter_code
_entity_poly.pdbx_strand_id
1 'polypeptide(L)' 'MNKILLHKLKEALLAVLPITIIILILNFAVSPMDSLQLVSFIFGAFLLILGMGLYSLGCDTAIEPIGGKKKTKITESRKV' A
#
# COMPACT_ATOMS: atom_id res chain seq x y z
N MET A 1 12.32 1.56 -13.91
CA MET A 1 11.29 2.36 -13.21
C MET A 1 9.92 1.69 -13.22
N ASN A 2 9.35 1.35 -14.39
CA ASN A 2 7.99 0.76 -14.49
C ASN A 2 7.81 -0.58 -13.74
N LYS A 3 8.87 -1.39 -13.61
CA LYS A 3 8.82 -2.67 -12.88
C LYS A 3 8.62 -2.50 -11.37
N ILE A 4 9.20 -1.45 -10.77
CA ILE A 4 9.08 -1.17 -9.33
C ILE A 4 7.66 -0.68 -9.02
N LEU A 5 7.11 0.21 -9.86
CA LEU A 5 5.73 0.69 -9.74
C LEU A 5 4.73 -0.47 -9.82
N LEU A 6 4.88 -1.35 -10.80
CA LEU A 6 4.01 -2.52 -10.95
C LEU A 6 4.16 -3.51 -9.78
N HIS A 7 5.37 -3.67 -9.24
CA HIS A 7 5.59 -4.52 -8.07
C HIS A 7 4.87 -3.95 -6.84
N LYS A 8 5.01 -2.65 -6.55
CA LYS A 8 4.32 -2.00 -5.41
C LYS A 8 2.80 -2.00 -5.56
N LEU A 9 2.30 -1.77 -6.77
CA LEU A 9 0.86 -1.88 -7.02
C LEU A 9 0.36 -3.31 -6.85
N LYS A 10 1.15 -4.32 -7.24
CA LYS A 10 0.79 -5.72 -7.01
C LYS A 10 0.77 -6.07 -5.53
N GLU A 11 1.73 -5.57 -4.75
CA GLU A 11 1.73 -5.72 -3.28
C GLU A 11 0.51 -5.04 -2.66
N ALA A 12 0.21 -3.80 -3.06
CA ALA A 12 -0.97 -3.08 -2.61
C ALA A 12 -2.26 -3.83 -2.97
N LEU A 13 -2.37 -4.36 -4.19
CA LEU A 13 -3.51 -5.16 -4.62
C LEU A 13 -3.67 -6.43 -3.77
N LEU A 14 -2.57 -7.14 -3.49
CA LEU A 14 -2.57 -8.35 -2.65
C LEU A 14 -3.00 -8.05 -1.21
N ALA A 15 -2.67 -6.86 -0.68
CA ALA A 15 -3.09 -6.43 0.65
C ALA A 15 -4.58 -6.03 0.70
N VAL A 16 -5.08 -5.38 -0.36
CA VAL A 16 -6.47 -4.88 -0.41
C VAL A 16 -7.46 -5.99 -0.76
N LEU A 17 -7.07 -6.97 -1.57
CA LEU A 17 -7.93 -8.08 -1.97
C LEU A 17 -8.60 -8.83 -0.80
N PRO A 18 -7.88 -9.31 0.25
CA PRO A 18 -8.50 -9.99 1.39
C PRO A 18 -9.46 -9.08 2.17
N ILE A 19 -9.13 -7.80 2.32
CA ILE A 19 -10.00 -6.82 3.00
C ILE A 19 -11.30 -6.66 2.22
N THR A 20 -11.21 -6.59 0.89
CA THR A 20 -12.35 -6.46 -0.02
C THR A 20 -13.27 -7.68 0.05
N ILE A 21 -12.69 -8.89 0.12
CA ILE A 21 -13.43 -10.14 0.29
C ILE A 21 -14.20 -10.18 1.61
N ILE A 22 -13.57 -9.76 2.71
CA ILE A 22 -14.24 -9.70 4.03
C ILE A 22 -15.46 -8.77 3.97
N ILE A 23 -15.30 -7.60 3.35
CA ILE A 23 -16.38 -6.61 3.23
C ILE A 23 -17.53 -7.16 2.36
N LEU A 24 -17.22 -7.87 1.27
CA LEU A 24 -18.23 -8.55 0.44
C LEU A 24 -18.98 -9.64 1.23
N ILE A 25 -18.29 -10.44 2.04
CA ILE A 25 -18.94 -11.46 2.88
C ILE A 25 -19.88 -10.80 3.89
N LEU A 26 -19.44 -9.71 4.55
CA LEU A 26 -20.27 -8.97 5.50
C LEU A 26 -21.48 -8.31 4.85
N ASN A 27 -21.34 -7.84 3.60
CA ASN A 27 -22.43 -7.32 2.80
C ASN A 27 -23.53 -8.38 2.60
N PHE A 28 -23.16 -9.61 2.24
CA PHE A 28 -24.15 -10.68 2.03
C PHE A 28 -24.70 -11.28 3.34
N ALA A 29 -23.93 -11.28 4.43
CA ALA A 29 -24.31 -11.99 5.65
C ALA A 29 -25.01 -11.13 6.71
N VAL A 30 -24.64 -9.85 6.86
CA VAL A 30 -25.07 -9.03 8.02
C VAL A 30 -25.87 -7.80 7.57
N SER A 31 -25.37 -7.06 6.57
CA SER A 31 -26.00 -5.83 6.11
C SER A 31 -25.81 -5.66 4.60
N PRO A 32 -26.82 -6.01 3.78
CA PRO A 32 -26.75 -5.77 2.34
C PRO A 32 -26.67 -4.27 2.09
N MET A 33 -25.53 -3.83 1.55
CA MET A 33 -25.33 -2.43 1.19
C MET A 33 -26.11 -2.09 -0.07
N ASP A 34 -26.57 -0.84 -0.13
CA ASP A 34 -27.21 -0.32 -1.33
C ASP A 34 -26.23 -0.25 -2.51
N SER A 35 -26.77 -0.25 -3.74
CA SER A 35 -25.97 -0.25 -4.97
C SER A 35 -24.98 0.91 -5.02
N LEU A 36 -25.37 2.09 -4.53
CA LEU A 36 -24.50 3.27 -4.49
C LEU A 36 -23.30 3.09 -3.54
N GLN A 37 -23.53 2.43 -2.39
CA GLN A 37 -22.49 2.16 -1.40
C GLN A 37 -21.48 1.13 -1.92
N LEU A 38 -21.94 0.09 -2.62
CA LEU A 38 -21.06 -0.91 -3.22
C LEU A 38 -20.14 -0.28 -4.28
N VAL A 39 -20.69 0.57 -5.17
CA VAL A 39 -19.91 1.27 -6.19
C VAL A 39 -18.90 2.22 -5.55
N SER A 40 -19.31 2.97 -4.53
CA SER A 40 -18.44 3.87 -3.77
C SER A 40 -17.30 3.10 -3.09
N PHE A 41 -17.59 1.90 -2.56
CA PHE A 41 -16.60 1.03 -1.96
C PHE A 41 -15.58 0.51 -2.98
N ILE A 42 -16.02 0.04 -4.15
CA ILE A 42 -15.11 -0.41 -5.21
C ILE A 42 -14.24 0.74 -5.71
N PHE A 43 -14.82 1.92 -5.92
CA PHE A 43 -14.07 3.11 -6.31
C PHE A 43 -13.06 3.52 -5.23
N GLY A 44 -13.47 3.49 -3.97
CA GLY A 44 -12.60 3.75 -2.82
C GLY A 44 -11.46 2.73 -2.73
N ALA A 45 -11.72 1.44 -2.95
CA ALA A 45 -10.70 0.39 -2.98
C ALA A 45 -9.68 0.62 -4.10
N PHE A 46 -10.12 1.04 -5.28
CA PHE A 46 -9.23 1.42 -6.37
C PHE A 46 -8.34 2.61 -6.00
N LEU A 47 -8.93 3.66 -5.41
CA LEU A 47 -8.20 4.84 -4.96
C LEU A 47 -7.19 4.49 -3.84
N LEU A 48 -7.55 3.57 -2.95
CA LEU A 48 -6.68 3.07 -1.87
C LEU A 48 -5.48 2.32 -2.43
N ILE A 49 -5.67 1.43 -3.42
CA ILE A 49 -4.57 0.71 -4.08
C ILE A 49 -3.59 1.70 -4.73
N LEU A 50 -4.11 2.71 -5.45
CA LEU A 50 -3.28 3.76 -6.04
C LEU A 50 -2.53 4.57 -4.96
N GLY A 51 -3.24 5.01 -3.92
CA GLY A 51 -2.65 5.76 -2.82
C GLY A 51 -1.56 4.97 -2.09
N MET A 52 -1.78 3.69 -1.85
CA MET A 52 -0.82 2.80 -1.20
C MET A 52 0.41 2.55 -2.08
N GLY A 53 0.23 2.40 -3.39
CA GLY A 53 1.35 2.27 -4.34
C GLY A 53 2.20 3.54 -4.42
N LEU A 54 1.56 4.71 -4.53
CA LEU A 54 2.25 6.01 -4.53
C LEU A 54 2.94 6.30 -3.19
N TYR A 55 2.27 6.00 -2.08
CA TYR A 55 2.82 6.14 -0.73
C TYR A 55 4.05 5.26 -0.53
N SER A 56 3.97 3.97 -0.90
CA SER A 56 5.11 3.05 -0.77
C SER A 56 6.29 3.49 -1.65
N LEU A 57 6.04 3.96 -2.87
CA LEU A 57 7.10 4.51 -3.73
C LEU A 57 7.74 5.77 -3.11
N GLY A 58 6.92 6.65 -2.54
CA GLY A 58 7.38 7.85 -1.83
C GLY A 58 8.25 7.50 -0.63
N CYS A 59 7.84 6.53 0.20
CA CYS A 59 8.61 6.02 1.32
C CYS A 59 9.96 5.45 0.89
N ASP A 60 9.98 4.56 -0.12
CA ASP A 60 11.21 3.95 -0.62
C ASP A 60 12.18 4.99 -1.22
N THR A 61 11.66 6.10 -1.74
CA THR A 61 12.51 7.15 -2.34
C THR A 61 13.02 8.17 -1.31
N ALA A 62 12.19 8.53 -0.33
CA ALA A 62 12.48 9.59 0.62
C ALA A 62 13.03 9.08 1.97
N ILE A 63 12.51 7.96 2.47
CA ILE A 63 12.80 7.44 3.82
C ILE A 63 13.93 6.41 3.80
N GLU A 64 14.00 5.54 2.79
CA GLU A 64 15.09 4.57 2.58
C GLU A 64 16.51 5.19 2.71
N PRO A 65 16.82 6.35 2.09
CA PRO A 65 18.15 6.97 2.25
C PRO A 65 18.41 7.52 3.66
N ILE A 66 17.37 7.89 4.42
CA ILE A 66 17.48 8.42 5.78
C ILE A 66 17.84 7.28 6.77
N GLY A 67 17.32 6.07 6.54
CA GLY A 67 17.57 4.90 7.39
C GLY A 67 18.80 4.06 7.01
N GLY A 68 19.12 3.94 5.71
CA GLY A 68 20.19 3.07 5.21
C GLY A 68 21.55 3.75 5.03
N LYS A 69 21.59 4.92 4.39
CA LYS A 69 22.86 5.59 4.02
C LYS A 69 23.54 6.32 5.19
N LYS A 70 22.77 6.67 6.23
CA LYS A 70 23.33 7.30 7.45
C LYS A 70 24.08 6.29 8.33
N LYS A 71 23.76 4.99 8.26
CA LYS A 71 24.40 3.98 9.12
C LYS A 71 25.87 3.78 8.79
N THR A 72 26.24 3.67 7.51
CA THR A 72 27.63 3.42 7.10
C THR A 72 28.58 4.55 7.47
N LYS A 73 28.15 5.81 7.37
CA LYS A 73 28.97 6.96 7.79
C LYS A 73 29.13 7.07 9.32
N ILE A 74 28.14 6.63 10.09
CA ILE A 74 28.22 6.65 11.56
C ILE A 74 29.10 5.51 12.08
N THR A 75 29.07 4.33 11.45
CA THR A 75 29.97 3.22 11.83
C THR A 75 31.40 3.36 11.33
N GLU A 76 31.66 4.07 10.21
CA GLU A 76 33.04 4.35 9.79
C GLU A 76 33.75 5.39 10.68
N SER A 77 33.02 6.32 11.31
CA SER A 77 33.61 7.31 12.21
C SER A 77 34.09 6.73 13.54
N ARG A 78 33.83 5.45 13.81
CA ARG A 78 34.31 4.71 14.99
C ARG A 78 35.12 3.49 14.60
N LYS A 79 36.02 3.62 13.63
CA LYS A 79 37.15 2.71 13.49
C LYS A 79 38.26 3.16 14.45
N VAL A 80 38.10 2.76 15.71
CA VAL A 80 39.19 2.67 16.70
C VAL A 80 39.73 1.26 16.66
#